data_AF-A0A1W9NW13-F1
#
_entry.id   AF-A0A1W9NW13-F1
#
_cell.length_a   1.000
_cell.length_b   1.000
_cell.length_c   1.000
_cell.angle_alpha   90.00
_cell.angle_beta   90.00
_cell.angle_gamma   90.00
#
_symmetry.space_group_name_H-M   'P 1'
#
loop_
_entity.id
_entity.type
_entity.pdbx_description
1 polymer ?
#
loop_
_entity_poly.entity_id
_entity_poly.type
_entity_poly.pdbx_seq_one_letter_code
_entity_poly.pdbx_strand_id
1 'polypeptide(L)'
;MAENIGEGEVKRKMKEIEEVWNSLEYDQRLAATAYVFQKICENARAGGTYRKLIYDRLGFGQDAYWVLLPEGRHISNEFVLPKEVENYELAR
;
A
#
# COMPACT_ATOMS: atom_id res chain seq x y z
N MET A 1 -20.91 -10.59 -9.66
CA MET A 1 -20.37 -11.95 -9.46
C MET A 1 -18.88 -11.80 -9.28
N ALA A 2 -18.35 -12.03 -8.08
CA ALA A 2 -16.91 -12.16 -7.91
C ALA A 2 -16.56 -13.57 -8.40
N GLU A 3 -15.74 -13.68 -9.44
CA GLU A 3 -15.15 -14.96 -9.81
C GLU A 3 -14.35 -15.46 -8.60
N ASN A 4 -14.65 -16.68 -8.15
CA ASN A 4 -13.83 -17.37 -7.15
C ASN A 4 -12.48 -17.66 -7.82
N ILE A 5 -11.54 -16.74 -7.66
CA ILE A 5 -10.14 -16.94 -8.00
C ILE A 5 -9.68 -18.15 -7.16
N GLY A 6 -9.35 -19.26 -7.82
CA GLY A 6 -8.96 -20.48 -7.13
C GLY A 6 -7.73 -20.22 -6.25
N GLU A 7 -7.64 -20.87 -5.08
CA GLU A 7 -6.52 -20.71 -4.14
C GLU A 7 -5.13 -20.85 -4.82
N GLY A 8 -5.02 -21.70 -5.84
CA GLY A 8 -3.81 -21.87 -6.63
C GLY A 8 -3.40 -20.63 -7.44
N GLU A 9 -4.36 -19.84 -7.90
CA GLU A 9 -4.11 -18.61 -8.67
C GLU A 9 -3.66 -17.46 -7.77
N VAL A 10 -4.26 -17.31 -6.58
CA VAL A 10 -3.80 -16.35 -5.56
C VAL A 10 -2.35 -16.67 -5.16
N LYS A 11 -2.04 -17.94 -4.91
CA LYS A 11 -0.69 -18.39 -4.55
C LYS A 11 0.33 -18.10 -5.65
N ARG A 12 -0.02 -18.32 -6.92
CA ARG A 12 0.82 -17.98 -8.06
C ARG A 12 1.08 -16.47 -8.11
N LYS A 13 0.04 -15.65 -7.93
CA LYS A 13 0.16 -14.18 -7.97
C LYS A 13 1.06 -13.64 -6.86
N MET A 14 0.96 -14.19 -5.64
CA MET A 14 1.85 -13.80 -4.54
C MET A 14 3.30 -14.17 -4.82
N LYS A 15 3.55 -15.36 -5.41
CA LYS A 15 4.89 -15.76 -5.85
C LYS A 15 5.48 -14.80 -6.87
N GLU A 16 4.69 -14.36 -7.86
CA GLU A 16 5.13 -13.35 -8.84
C GLU A 16 5.51 -12.02 -8.17
N ILE A 17 4.73 -11.56 -7.18
CA ILE A 17 5.03 -10.33 -6.42
C ILE A 17 6.32 -10.48 -5.62
N GLU A 18 6.52 -11.62 -4.95
CA GLU A 18 7.74 -11.92 -4.20
C GLU A 18 8.97 -12.01 -5.12
N GLU A 19 8.84 -12.62 -6.30
CA GLU A 19 9.92 -12.69 -7.29
C GLU A 19 10.33 -11.30 -7.77
N VAL A 20 9.37 -10.41 -8.06
CA VAL A 20 9.64 -9.01 -8.41
C VAL A 20 10.36 -8.32 -7.25
N TRP A 21 9.89 -8.46 -6.02
CA TRP A 21 10.52 -7.84 -4.85
C TRP A 21 11.96 -8.31 -4.62
N ASN A 22 12.20 -9.62 -4.79
CA ASN A 22 13.51 -10.21 -4.64
C ASN A 22 14.47 -9.84 -5.77
N SER A 23 13.95 -9.50 -6.95
CA SER A 23 14.75 -9.00 -8.08
C SER A 23 15.27 -7.58 -7.91
N LEU A 24 14.69 -6.79 -6.98
CA LEU A 24 15.12 -5.43 -6.71
C LEU A 24 16.45 -5.41 -5.95
N GLU A 25 17.31 -4.45 -6.26
CA GLU A 25 18.50 -4.16 -5.46
C GLU A 25 18.11 -3.62 -4.08
N TYR A 26 19.02 -3.69 -3.10
CA TYR A 26 18.77 -3.21 -1.74
C TYR A 26 18.28 -1.76 -1.72
N ASP A 27 18.97 -0.86 -2.42
CA ASP A 27 18.63 0.57 -2.44
C ASP A 27 17.28 0.84 -3.12
N GLN A 28 16.91 0.03 -4.12
CA GLN A 28 15.60 0.13 -4.78
C GLN A 28 14.48 -0.29 -3.83
N ARG A 29 14.65 -1.40 -3.10
CA ARG A 29 13.70 -1.83 -2.06
C ARG A 29 13.57 -0.78 -0.96
N LEU A 30 14.68 -0.22 -0.51
CA LEU A 30 14.70 0.80 0.52
C LEU A 30 13.93 2.05 0.07
N ALA A 31 14.23 2.57 -1.12
CA ALA A 31 13.56 3.73 -1.69
C ALA A 31 12.05 3.48 -1.89
N ALA A 32 11.67 2.34 -2.46
CA ALA A 32 10.28 1.98 -2.68
C ALA A 32 9.51 1.86 -1.35
N THR A 33 10.09 1.19 -0.35
CA THR A 33 9.47 1.04 0.98
C THR A 33 9.28 2.39 1.66
N ALA A 34 10.32 3.23 1.65
CA ALA A 34 10.27 4.55 2.26
C ALA A 34 9.16 5.42 1.65
N TYR A 35 9.03 5.39 0.31
CA TYR A 35 7.96 6.07 -0.40
C TYR A 35 6.57 5.54 0.01
N VAL A 36 6.39 4.22 0.03
CA VAL A 36 5.10 3.59 0.42
C VAL A 36 4.72 3.96 1.86
N PHE A 37 5.65 3.89 2.80
CA PHE A 37 5.40 4.29 4.20
C PHE A 37 4.99 5.74 4.30
N GLN A 38 5.69 6.64 3.61
CA GLN A 38 5.32 8.05 3.57
C GLN A 38 3.89 8.24 3.07
N LYS A 39 3.50 7.58 1.97
CA LYS A 39 2.15 7.71 1.37
C LYS A 39 1.04 7.13 2.24
N ILE A 40 1.29 6.02 2.93
CA ILE A 40 0.35 5.46 3.90
C ILE A 40 0.13 6.45 5.06
N CYS A 41 1.20 6.99 5.64
CA CYS A 41 1.11 7.97 6.72
C CYS A 41 0.45 9.29 6.26
N GLU A 42 0.77 9.79 5.07
CA GLU A 42 0.09 10.96 4.47
C GLU A 42 -1.42 10.70 4.30
N ASN A 43 -1.82 9.51 3.84
CA ASN A 43 -3.22 9.15 3.70
C ASN A 43 -3.94 9.08 5.05
N ALA A 44 -3.27 8.55 6.08
CA ALA A 44 -3.78 8.49 7.44
C ALA A 44 -4.01 9.89 8.04
N ARG A 45 -3.03 10.80 7.89
CA ARG A 45 -3.11 12.18 8.42
C ARG A 45 -4.17 13.01 7.70
N ALA A 46 -4.17 12.98 6.37
CA ALA A 46 -5.09 13.81 5.58
C ALA A 46 -6.52 13.25 5.55
N GLY A 47 -6.72 12.01 6.02
CA GLY A 47 -7.91 11.23 5.77
C GLY A 47 -8.03 10.81 4.29
N GLY A 48 -8.49 9.58 4.07
CA GLY A 48 -8.65 9.08 2.71
C GLY A 48 -9.13 7.64 2.66
N THR A 49 -9.97 7.35 1.66
CA THR A 49 -10.35 5.99 1.36
C THR A 49 -9.18 5.23 0.75
N TYR A 50 -9.31 3.91 0.73
CA TYR A 50 -8.39 3.03 0.02
C TYR A 50 -8.08 3.47 -1.42
N ARG A 51 -9.11 3.89 -2.15
CA ARG A 51 -8.97 4.35 -3.54
C ARG A 51 -8.13 5.61 -3.65
N LYS A 52 -8.27 6.52 -2.68
CA LYS A 52 -7.47 7.76 -2.59
C LYS A 52 -5.99 7.43 -2.38
N LEU A 53 -5.68 6.44 -1.55
CA LEU A 53 -4.32 5.95 -1.36
C LEU A 53 -3.72 5.42 -2.67
N ILE A 54 -4.45 4.57 -3.41
CA ILE A 54 -3.96 4.01 -4.69
C ILE A 54 -3.77 5.11 -5.75
N TYR A 55 -4.81 5.89 -6.00
CA TYR A 55 -4.85 6.78 -7.16
C TYR A 55 -4.12 8.11 -6.91
N ASP A 56 -4.36 8.73 -5.76
CA ASP A 56 -3.88 10.09 -5.52
C ASP A 56 -2.52 10.12 -4.82
N ARG A 57 -2.24 9.13 -3.96
CA ARG A 57 -1.01 9.12 -3.14
C ARG A 57 0.09 8.27 -3.77
N LEU A 58 -0.25 7.06 -4.20
CA LEU A 58 0.70 6.16 -4.87
C LEU A 58 0.82 6.44 -6.37
N GLY A 59 -0.18 7.07 -6.99
CA GLY A 59 -0.14 7.51 -8.38
C GLY A 59 -0.49 6.42 -9.40
N PHE A 60 -1.20 5.38 -8.99
CA PHE A 60 -1.60 4.29 -9.90
C PHE A 60 -2.92 4.57 -10.63
N GLY A 61 -3.14 3.84 -11.72
CA GLY A 61 -4.42 3.81 -12.43
C GLY A 61 -5.43 2.81 -11.85
N GLN A 62 -6.60 2.75 -12.48
CA GLN A 62 -7.68 1.83 -12.09
C GLN A 62 -7.30 0.34 -12.21
N ASP A 63 -6.33 0.03 -13.06
CA ASP A 63 -5.75 -1.29 -13.25
C ASP A 63 -5.09 -1.84 -11.96
N ALA A 64 -4.56 -0.97 -11.11
CA ALA A 64 -3.95 -1.37 -9.84
C ALA A 64 -4.98 -1.68 -8.74
N TYR A 65 -6.25 -1.30 -8.91
CA TYR A 65 -7.26 -1.41 -7.85
C TYR A 65 -7.39 -2.84 -7.35
N TRP A 66 -7.66 -3.79 -8.27
CA TRP A 66 -7.90 -5.19 -7.92
C TRP A 66 -6.64 -5.89 -7.42
N VAL A 67 -5.47 -5.46 -7.90
CA VAL A 67 -4.18 -6.02 -7.47
C VAL A 67 -3.90 -5.68 -6.01
N LEU A 68 -4.13 -4.43 -5.63
CA LEU A 68 -3.80 -3.93 -4.30
C LEU A 68 -4.93 -4.15 -3.28
N LEU A 69 -6.19 -4.35 -3.74
CA LEU A 69 -7.39 -4.43 -2.90
C LEU A 69 -7.29 -5.41 -1.71
N PRO A 70 -6.71 -6.62 -1.84
CA PRO A 70 -6.68 -7.59 -0.76
C PRO A 70 -6.10 -7.04 0.54
N GLU A 71 -4.92 -6.43 0.48
CA GLU A 71 -4.22 -5.89 1.66
C GLU A 71 -4.57 -4.43 1.91
N GLY A 72 -4.66 -3.64 0.84
CA GLY A 72 -4.78 -2.20 0.97
C GLY A 72 -6.09 -1.73 1.62
N ARG A 73 -7.17 -2.51 1.50
CA ARG A 73 -8.46 -2.22 2.16
C ARG A 73 -8.37 -2.23 3.69
N HIS A 74 -7.43 -2.99 4.27
CA HIS A 74 -7.20 -3.06 5.71
C HIS A 74 -6.41 -1.85 6.19
N ILE A 75 -5.37 -1.49 5.44
CA ILE A 75 -4.54 -0.31 5.74
C ILE A 75 -5.41 0.95 5.70
N SER A 76 -6.06 1.30 4.61
CA SER A 76 -6.70 2.63 4.56
C SER A 76 -7.94 2.81 5.44
N ASN A 77 -8.65 1.74 5.78
CA ASN A 77 -9.90 1.84 6.53
C ASN A 77 -9.68 1.74 8.05
N GLU A 78 -8.60 1.11 8.50
CA GLU A 78 -8.33 0.86 9.93
C GLU A 78 -7.01 1.49 10.41
N PHE A 79 -6.14 1.97 9.50
CA PHE A 79 -4.87 2.56 9.87
C PHE A 79 -5.06 3.98 10.40
N VAL A 80 -4.96 4.09 11.72
CA VAL A 80 -4.99 5.35 12.47
C VAL A 80 -3.62 5.55 13.11
N LEU A 81 -3.05 6.74 12.95
CA LEU A 81 -1.78 7.06 13.61
C LEU A 81 -2.00 7.25 15.12
N PRO A 82 -1.08 6.77 15.98
CA PRO A 82 -1.10 7.11 17.39
C PRO A 82 -1.00 8.62 17.60
N LYS A 83 -1.70 9.15 18.62
CA LYS A 83 -1.76 10.58 18.92
C LYS A 83 -0.38 11.20 19.17
N GLU A 84 0.59 10.40 19.61
CA GLU A 84 1.94 10.87 19.91
C GLU A 84 2.76 11.22 18.65
N VAL A 85 2.37 10.71 17.48
CA VAL A 85 3.08 10.93 16.20
C VAL A 85 2.71 12.27 15.55
N GLU A 86 1.57 12.88 15.91
CA GLU A 86 1.19 14.22 15.43
C GLU A 86 2.14 15.32 15.94
N ASN A 87 2.76 15.14 17.11
CA ASN A 87 3.59 16.16 17.76
C ASN A 87 5.05 16.19 17.28
N TYR A 88 5.54 15.15 16.60
CA TYR A 88 6.94 15.09 16.15
C TYR A 88 7.24 15.98 14.93
N GLU A 89 6.21 16.35 14.16
CA GLU A 89 6.36 17.23 12.98
C GLU A 89 6.06 18.70 13.28
N LEU A 90 5.38 19.04 14.39
CA LEU A 90 5.24 20.43 14.88
C LEU A 90 6.49 20.96 15.59
N ALA A 91 7.46 20.08 15.86
CA ALA A 91 8.71 20.40 16.56
C ALA A 91 9.95 20.45 15.62
N ARG A 92 9.75 20.42 14.29
CA ARG A 92 10.81 20.60 13.28
C ARG A 92 10.60 21.85 12.46
#